data_AF-A0A7W9WCW3-F1
#
_entry.id   AF-A0A7W9WCW3-F1
#
_cell.length_a   1.000
_cell.length_b   1.000
_cell.length_c   1.000
_cell.angle_alpha   90.00
_cell.angle_beta   90.00
_cell.angle_gamma   90.00
#
_symmetry.space_group_name_H-M   'P 1'
#
loop_
_entity.id
_entity.type
_entity.pdbx_description
1 polymer ?
#
loop_
_entity_poly.entity_id
_entity_poly.type
_entity_poly.pdbx_seq_one_letter_code
_entity_poly.pdbx_strand_id
1 'polypeptide(L)'
;MSSSPKQAQLALGFNTQPESSSKQFKPQNAEADQAQAATLLSKAVRKAENIANDGLTINSPIEVGDESYWLTSAELTVLLNDKMVGQSFQGLALRTRSKVAKSSVCEALGYVVPNSFPKVQPRFPGQCFDTYVQKSNNLQVWNEELAPDRRYVIIGVDADDTVTKVRVITGADLAKLDTTGTLTQKYQARLIRGANHLELISPNDTEVLALASSNLAVTLSGISPTDAPSEKQLLPISAIFSKLSSLISMSFPDIGITQERNRGAELHKLVCKALGYDNYKDNGQFPDVNNQLLEVKLQTSTTIDLGLVSPDSEAKLDLEKLFNDNVRHCDVRYAIFFAETKSGVVTITDFYLTTGRDFFSRFTQFGGNVLNKKIQIGLPKGFFLDTI
;
A
#
# COMPACT_ATOMS: atom_id res chain seq x y z
N MET A 1 10.81 48.28 42.89
CA MET A 1 11.43 49.50 42.34
C MET A 1 12.00 49.10 40.98
N SER A 2 11.24 49.26 39.90
CA SER A 2 11.33 50.41 38.97
C SER A 2 12.78 50.71 38.59
N SER A 3 13.21 50.82 37.34
CA SER A 3 12.57 50.90 36.03
C SER A 3 13.75 51.09 35.07
N SER A 4 13.79 50.39 33.93
CA SER A 4 14.55 50.83 32.74
C SER A 4 14.07 52.23 32.31
N PRO A 5 14.77 53.06 31.47
CA PRO A 5 15.44 52.64 30.22
C PRO A 5 16.56 53.57 29.66
N LYS A 6 16.96 53.29 28.38
CA LYS A 6 17.59 54.15 27.34
C LYS A 6 19.11 54.36 27.40
N GLN A 7 19.85 54.60 26.33
CA GLN A 7 19.89 54.32 24.87
C GLN A 7 21.10 55.16 24.34
N ALA A 8 21.58 54.86 23.12
CA ALA A 8 22.46 55.67 22.24
C ALA A 8 23.99 55.48 22.41
N GLN A 9 24.68 54.81 21.46
CA GLN A 9 25.30 55.32 20.20
C GLN A 9 26.67 56.01 20.46
N LEU A 10 27.75 55.93 19.69
CA LEU A 10 28.07 55.52 18.31
C LEU A 10 29.62 55.43 18.17
N ALA A 11 30.10 54.97 17.00
CA ALA A 11 31.42 55.16 16.35
C ALA A 11 32.26 53.87 16.26
N LEU A 12 32.38 53.19 15.11
CA LEU A 12 32.89 53.52 13.76
C LEU A 12 34.24 52.84 13.53
N GLY A 13 34.31 51.92 12.57
CA GLY A 13 35.53 51.31 12.06
C GLY A 13 35.24 50.55 10.76
N PHE A 14 35.76 51.08 9.66
CA PHE A 14 35.52 50.73 8.25
C PHE A 14 36.24 49.46 7.75
N ASN A 15 35.74 48.94 6.61
CA ASN A 15 36.46 48.19 5.54
C ASN A 15 36.79 46.69 5.81
N THR A 16 36.69 45.70 4.91
CA THR A 16 36.68 45.61 3.43
C THR A 16 36.05 44.27 2.95
N GLN A 17 35.35 44.31 1.80
CA GLN A 17 35.10 43.30 0.74
C GLN A 17 34.79 41.80 0.99
N PRO A 18 33.95 41.17 0.13
CA PRO A 18 33.56 39.76 0.24
C PRO A 18 34.52 38.82 -0.52
N GLU A 19 35.04 37.79 0.15
CA GLU A 19 35.74 36.70 -0.53
C GLU A 19 34.75 35.76 -1.22
N SER A 20 34.73 35.83 -2.54
CA SER A 20 34.20 34.78 -3.42
C SER A 20 35.13 33.56 -3.39
N SER A 21 34.79 32.54 -2.61
CA SER A 21 35.43 31.23 -2.68
C SER A 21 34.55 30.28 -3.49
N SER A 22 34.63 30.42 -4.82
CA SER A 22 34.21 29.37 -5.75
C SER A 22 35.13 28.16 -5.58
N LYS A 23 34.72 27.18 -4.78
CA LYS A 23 35.34 25.85 -4.78
C LYS A 23 35.07 25.21 -6.14
N GLN A 24 36.10 25.21 -6.99
CA GLN A 24 36.17 24.36 -8.18
C GLN A 24 36.05 22.89 -7.73
N PHE A 25 34.93 22.24 -8.07
CA PHE A 25 34.84 20.78 -8.10
C PHE A 25 35.74 20.30 -9.23
N LYS A 26 36.89 19.70 -8.89
CA LYS A 26 37.71 18.98 -9.87
C LYS A 26 37.13 17.58 -10.12
N PRO A 27 36.95 17.15 -11.38
CA PRO A 27 36.53 15.79 -11.71
C PRO A 27 37.77 14.89 -11.68
N GLN A 28 38.10 14.32 -10.51
CA GLN A 28 39.24 13.40 -10.38
C GLN A 28 38.85 11.95 -10.01
N ASN A 29 37.55 11.62 -9.84
CA ASN A 29 37.14 10.30 -9.33
C ASN A 29 36.41 9.38 -10.32
N ALA A 30 35.95 9.86 -11.49
CA ALA A 30 35.08 9.06 -12.36
C ALA A 30 35.74 7.79 -12.94
N GLU A 31 37.02 7.85 -13.31
CA GLU A 31 37.75 6.69 -13.87
C GLU A 31 38.07 5.64 -12.80
N ALA A 32 38.40 6.08 -11.57
CA ALA A 32 38.65 5.18 -10.45
C ALA A 32 37.38 4.45 -10.00
N ASP A 33 36.26 5.18 -9.92
CA ASP A 33 34.95 4.63 -9.57
C ASP A 33 34.47 3.62 -10.63
N GLN A 34 34.72 3.89 -11.92
CA GLN A 34 34.42 2.95 -13.02
C GLN A 34 35.28 1.68 -12.97
N ALA A 35 36.59 1.81 -12.72
CA ALA A 35 37.48 0.66 -12.60
C ALA A 35 37.12 -0.24 -11.40
N GLN A 36 36.73 0.37 -10.29
CA GLN A 36 36.25 -0.35 -9.11
C GLN A 36 34.92 -1.05 -9.38
N ALA A 37 33.97 -0.39 -10.05
CA ALA A 37 32.69 -0.99 -10.42
C ALA A 37 32.86 -2.19 -11.39
N ALA A 38 33.75 -2.07 -12.38
CA ALA A 38 34.07 -3.17 -13.30
C ALA A 38 34.71 -4.37 -12.57
N THR A 39 35.58 -4.09 -11.60
CA THR A 39 36.19 -5.13 -10.74
C THR A 39 35.13 -5.84 -9.88
N LEU A 40 34.21 -5.09 -9.28
CA LEU A 40 33.10 -5.68 -8.52
C LEU A 40 32.18 -6.51 -9.42
N LEU A 41 31.88 -6.02 -10.63
CA LEU A 41 31.02 -6.73 -11.57
C LEU A 41 31.64 -8.07 -12.01
N SER A 42 32.92 -8.07 -12.39
CA SER A 42 33.59 -9.33 -12.77
C SER A 42 33.62 -10.36 -11.63
N LYS A 43 33.84 -9.94 -10.38
CA LYS A 43 33.73 -10.81 -9.21
C LYS A 43 32.32 -11.36 -9.02
N ALA A 44 31.31 -10.49 -9.15
CA ALA A 44 29.91 -10.87 -9.00
C ALA A 44 29.46 -11.86 -10.08
N VAL A 45 29.84 -11.63 -11.34
CA VAL A 45 29.56 -12.53 -12.47
C VAL A 45 30.19 -13.90 -12.23
N ARG A 46 31.47 -13.96 -11.82
CA ARG A 46 32.13 -15.23 -11.50
C ARG A 46 31.40 -16.03 -10.42
N LYS A 47 30.94 -15.36 -9.36
CA LYS A 47 30.16 -16.01 -8.29
C LYS A 47 28.81 -16.53 -8.79
N ALA A 48 28.12 -15.78 -9.65
CA ALA A 48 26.89 -16.22 -10.29
C ALA A 48 27.11 -17.43 -11.22
N GLU A 49 28.22 -17.45 -11.95
CA GLU A 49 28.63 -18.60 -12.78
C GLU A 49 28.93 -19.83 -11.93
N ASN A 50 29.63 -19.68 -10.80
CA ASN A 50 29.85 -20.78 -9.85
C ASN A 50 28.53 -21.35 -9.31
N ILE A 51 27.61 -20.47 -8.88
CA ILE A 51 26.26 -20.85 -8.43
C ILE A 51 25.55 -21.69 -9.50
N ALA A 52 25.61 -21.27 -10.77
CA ALA A 52 24.99 -21.96 -11.89
C ALA A 52 25.65 -23.32 -12.19
N ASN A 53 26.98 -23.34 -12.26
CA ASN A 53 27.78 -24.54 -12.59
C ASN A 53 27.60 -25.64 -11.55
N ASP A 54 27.52 -25.27 -10.27
CA ASP A 54 27.35 -26.21 -9.17
C ASP A 54 25.88 -26.54 -8.88
N GLY A 55 24.95 -25.99 -9.68
CA GLY A 55 23.52 -26.29 -9.59
C GLY A 55 22.90 -25.85 -8.27
N LEU A 56 23.46 -24.82 -7.62
CA LEU A 56 22.90 -24.29 -6.37
C LEU A 56 21.51 -23.70 -6.62
N THR A 57 20.65 -23.81 -5.62
CA THR A 57 19.31 -23.22 -5.64
C THR A 57 19.25 -22.06 -4.67
N ILE A 58 18.19 -21.25 -4.73
CA ILE A 58 17.97 -20.18 -3.74
C ILE A 58 17.91 -20.68 -2.29
N ASN A 59 17.63 -21.98 -2.08
CA ASN A 59 17.55 -22.62 -0.77
C ASN A 59 18.88 -23.27 -0.34
N SER A 60 19.88 -23.35 -1.22
CA SER A 60 21.18 -23.87 -0.85
C SER A 60 21.82 -22.95 0.19
N PRO A 61 22.25 -23.48 1.35
CA PRO A 61 22.92 -22.67 2.36
C PRO A 61 24.25 -22.20 1.80
N ILE A 62 24.54 -20.91 1.94
CA ILE A 62 25.82 -20.30 1.58
C ILE A 62 26.29 -19.55 2.81
N GLU A 63 27.55 -19.77 3.18
CA GLU A 63 28.15 -19.07 4.32
C GLU A 63 28.34 -17.59 3.99
N VAL A 64 28.02 -16.72 4.94
CA VAL A 64 28.23 -15.27 4.77
C VAL A 64 29.72 -15.02 4.63
N GLY A 65 30.12 -14.41 3.50
CA GLY A 65 31.52 -14.12 3.20
C GLY A 65 32.22 -15.18 2.36
N ASP A 66 31.53 -16.26 1.98
CA ASP A 66 32.07 -17.26 1.05
C ASP A 66 32.61 -16.63 -0.25
N GLU A 67 33.86 -16.93 -0.60
CA GLU A 67 34.55 -16.29 -1.71
C GLU A 67 34.01 -16.71 -3.09
N SER A 68 33.37 -17.88 -3.16
CA SER A 68 32.91 -18.53 -4.39
C SER A 68 31.44 -18.28 -4.68
N TYR A 69 30.61 -18.11 -3.65
CA TYR A 69 29.15 -18.08 -3.79
C TYR A 69 28.47 -16.90 -3.10
N TRP A 70 29.07 -16.27 -2.08
CA TRP A 70 28.42 -15.16 -1.38
C TRP A 70 28.66 -13.83 -2.10
N LEU A 71 27.60 -13.22 -2.64
CA LEU A 71 27.68 -11.88 -3.21
C LEU A 71 27.48 -10.85 -2.10
N THR A 72 28.43 -9.92 -1.95
CA THR A 72 28.30 -8.75 -1.06
C THR A 72 27.23 -7.78 -1.56
N SER A 73 26.78 -6.83 -0.72
CA SER A 73 25.79 -5.83 -1.15
C SER A 73 26.26 -4.98 -2.34
N ALA A 74 27.56 -4.69 -2.41
CA ALA A 74 28.16 -3.98 -3.54
C ALA A 74 28.15 -4.83 -4.82
N GLU A 75 28.58 -6.09 -4.72
CA GLU A 75 28.55 -7.07 -5.84
C GLU A 75 27.11 -7.31 -6.34
N LEU A 76 26.14 -7.50 -5.44
CA LEU A 76 24.72 -7.61 -5.79
C LEU A 76 24.23 -6.34 -6.49
N THR A 77 24.60 -5.17 -5.99
CA THR A 77 24.18 -3.90 -6.59
C THR A 77 24.69 -3.79 -8.02
N VAL A 78 25.99 -4.00 -8.28
CA VAL A 78 26.52 -3.90 -9.65
C VAL A 78 25.94 -4.95 -10.59
N LEU A 79 25.84 -6.21 -10.14
CA LEU A 79 25.35 -7.31 -10.95
C LEU A 79 23.87 -7.14 -11.32
N LEU A 80 23.04 -6.76 -10.35
CA LEU A 80 21.61 -6.57 -10.62
C LEU A 80 21.35 -5.32 -11.47
N ASN A 81 22.16 -4.27 -11.35
CA ASN A 81 22.08 -3.16 -12.30
C ASN A 81 22.46 -3.59 -13.72
N ASP A 82 23.54 -4.36 -13.87
CA ASP A 82 23.97 -4.90 -15.19
C ASP A 82 22.89 -5.78 -15.85
N LYS A 83 22.23 -6.63 -15.06
CA LYS A 83 21.28 -7.62 -15.60
C LYS A 83 19.84 -7.14 -15.69
N MET A 84 19.41 -6.23 -14.81
CA MET A 84 17.98 -5.89 -14.68
C MET A 84 17.61 -4.52 -15.23
N VAL A 85 18.53 -3.55 -15.30
CA VAL A 85 18.19 -2.21 -15.81
C VAL A 85 17.73 -2.31 -17.26
N GLY A 86 16.63 -1.64 -17.58
CA GLY A 86 15.96 -1.70 -18.88
C GLY A 86 14.93 -2.82 -19.02
N GLN A 87 14.82 -3.76 -18.07
CA GLN A 87 13.73 -4.73 -18.07
C GLN A 87 12.39 -4.03 -17.79
N SER A 88 11.35 -4.38 -18.56
CA SER A 88 10.01 -3.80 -18.39
C SER A 88 9.08 -4.77 -17.65
N PHE A 89 8.33 -4.22 -16.69
CA PHE A 89 7.24 -4.91 -16.00
C PHE A 89 5.86 -4.35 -16.39
N GLN A 90 5.78 -3.65 -17.52
CA GLN A 90 4.56 -3.03 -18.01
C GLN A 90 3.44 -4.05 -18.21
N GLY A 91 2.21 -3.66 -17.87
CA GLY A 91 1.02 -4.50 -18.05
C GLY A 91 0.88 -5.65 -17.04
N LEU A 92 1.87 -5.88 -16.16
CA LEU A 92 1.80 -6.92 -15.13
C LEU A 92 1.05 -6.43 -13.88
N ALA A 93 0.08 -7.21 -13.42
CA ALA A 93 -0.54 -7.04 -12.11
C ALA A 93 0.51 -7.14 -10.98
N LEU A 94 0.28 -6.46 -9.86
CA LEU A 94 1.27 -6.33 -8.76
C LEU A 94 1.88 -7.66 -8.30
N ARG A 95 1.05 -8.69 -8.09
CA ARG A 95 1.54 -10.02 -7.66
C ARG A 95 2.40 -10.70 -8.73
N THR A 96 2.03 -10.53 -10.00
CA THR A 96 2.78 -11.06 -11.15
C THR A 96 4.12 -10.32 -11.27
N ARG A 97 4.12 -8.99 -11.10
CA ARG A 97 5.33 -8.17 -11.07
C ARG A 97 6.31 -8.63 -10.00
N SER A 98 5.86 -8.86 -8.77
CA SER A 98 6.72 -9.40 -7.70
C SER A 98 7.28 -10.79 -8.02
N LYS A 99 6.53 -11.64 -8.72
CA LYS A 99 7.03 -12.95 -9.16
C LYS A 99 8.11 -12.77 -10.23
N VAL A 100 7.84 -11.96 -11.25
CA VAL A 100 8.76 -11.70 -12.37
C VAL A 100 10.06 -11.07 -11.88
N ALA A 101 10.00 -10.05 -11.02
CA ALA A 101 11.20 -9.42 -10.47
C ALA A 101 12.10 -10.42 -9.70
N LYS A 102 11.51 -11.33 -8.93
CA LYS A 102 12.28 -12.40 -8.26
C LYS A 102 12.88 -13.39 -9.25
N SER A 103 12.15 -13.73 -10.32
CA SER A 103 12.68 -14.57 -11.40
C SER A 103 13.88 -13.91 -12.08
N SER A 104 13.80 -12.62 -12.42
CA SER A 104 14.93 -11.86 -12.97
C SER A 104 16.14 -11.85 -12.02
N VAL A 105 15.91 -11.75 -10.70
CA VAL A 105 16.99 -11.84 -9.70
C VAL A 105 17.59 -13.25 -9.64
N CYS A 106 16.78 -14.32 -9.71
CA CYS A 106 17.29 -15.68 -9.81
C CYS A 106 18.22 -15.84 -11.03
N GLU A 107 17.75 -15.42 -12.21
CA GLU A 107 18.51 -15.49 -13.46
C GLU A 107 19.82 -14.71 -13.38
N ALA A 108 19.77 -13.49 -12.83
CA ALA A 108 20.97 -12.67 -12.66
C ALA A 108 22.02 -13.32 -11.73
N LEU A 109 21.58 -14.07 -10.72
CA LEU A 109 22.45 -14.75 -9.75
C LEU A 109 22.87 -16.16 -10.18
N GLY A 110 22.42 -16.64 -11.34
CA GLY A 110 22.72 -18.00 -11.81
C GLY A 110 21.85 -19.10 -11.19
N TYR A 111 20.81 -18.74 -10.42
CA TYR A 111 19.87 -19.72 -9.87
C TYR A 111 18.86 -20.19 -10.92
N VAL A 112 18.52 -21.47 -10.88
CA VAL A 112 17.32 -21.97 -11.56
C VAL A 112 16.07 -21.34 -10.93
N VAL A 113 15.23 -20.72 -11.75
CA VAL A 113 13.98 -20.11 -11.28
C VAL A 113 13.04 -21.20 -10.76
N PRO A 114 12.63 -21.17 -9.47
CA PRO A 114 11.73 -22.18 -8.95
C PRO A 114 10.30 -21.99 -9.48
N ASN A 115 9.56 -23.09 -9.63
CA ASN A 115 8.13 -23.06 -9.98
C ASN A 115 7.31 -22.18 -9.01
N SER A 116 7.68 -22.22 -7.73
CA SER A 116 7.14 -21.38 -6.67
C SER A 116 8.24 -20.95 -5.71
N PHE A 117 8.26 -19.66 -5.37
CA PHE A 117 9.16 -19.14 -4.34
C PHE A 117 8.76 -19.65 -2.95
N PRO A 118 9.73 -19.99 -2.08
CA PRO A 118 9.47 -20.52 -0.76
C PRO A 118 8.73 -19.50 0.10
N LYS A 119 7.89 -19.99 1.01
CA LYS A 119 7.18 -19.16 2.00
C LYS A 119 8.03 -18.90 3.25
N VAL A 120 9.34 -18.74 3.09
CA VAL A 120 10.32 -18.40 4.16
C VAL A 120 10.84 -16.97 4.03
N GLN A 121 11.33 -16.40 5.11
CA GLN A 121 12.02 -15.11 5.13
C GLN A 121 13.49 -15.33 5.55
N PRO A 122 14.47 -14.75 4.83
CA PRO A 122 14.30 -14.07 3.54
C PRO A 122 13.88 -15.02 2.40
N ARG A 123 13.28 -14.48 1.33
CA ARG A 123 12.90 -15.28 0.14
C ARG A 123 14.10 -15.84 -0.63
N PHE A 124 15.28 -15.23 -0.48
CA PHE A 124 16.56 -15.74 -0.96
C PHE A 124 17.45 -16.10 0.24
N PRO A 125 17.22 -17.25 0.91
CA PRO A 125 17.94 -17.61 2.13
C PRO A 125 19.45 -17.78 1.90
N GLY A 126 19.89 -18.38 0.78
CA GLY A 126 21.31 -18.52 0.47
C GLY A 126 22.05 -17.17 0.35
N GLN A 127 21.39 -16.10 -0.07
CA GLN A 127 21.98 -14.76 -0.14
C GLN A 127 21.42 -13.82 0.94
N CYS A 128 20.68 -14.31 1.92
CA CYS A 128 20.06 -13.53 2.99
C CYS A 128 19.42 -12.19 2.54
N PHE A 129 18.50 -12.21 1.56
CA PHE A 129 17.80 -10.99 1.14
C PHE A 129 16.35 -11.17 0.67
N ASP A 130 15.59 -10.07 0.73
CA ASP A 130 14.27 -9.92 0.11
C ASP A 130 14.28 -8.87 -1.01
N THR A 131 13.31 -8.94 -1.93
CA THR A 131 13.22 -8.04 -3.10
C THR A 131 11.97 -7.17 -3.04
N TYR A 132 12.11 -5.91 -3.43
CA TYR A 132 11.03 -4.92 -3.40
C TYR A 132 11.05 -4.10 -4.69
N VAL A 133 10.01 -4.20 -5.51
CA VAL A 133 9.84 -3.37 -6.70
C VAL A 133 9.18 -2.06 -6.30
N GLN A 134 9.82 -0.94 -6.65
CA GLN A 134 9.51 0.34 -6.06
C GLN A 134 9.40 1.46 -7.10
N LYS A 135 8.21 2.05 -7.21
CA LYS A 135 7.90 3.15 -8.14
C LYS A 135 7.95 4.53 -7.49
N SER A 136 7.93 4.60 -6.16
CA SER A 136 7.95 5.84 -5.38
C SER A 136 8.95 5.75 -4.23
N ASN A 137 9.25 6.83 -3.52
CA ASN A 137 10.17 6.76 -2.38
C ASN A 137 9.48 6.33 -1.06
N ASN A 138 8.44 5.49 -1.13
CA ASN A 138 7.71 4.99 0.04
C ASN A 138 7.79 3.45 0.10
N LEU A 139 8.88 2.92 0.64
CA LEU A 139 9.08 1.48 0.76
C LEU A 139 8.11 0.92 1.81
N GLN A 140 7.48 -0.21 1.49
CA GLN A 140 6.55 -0.88 2.40
C GLN A 140 7.00 -2.31 2.67
N VAL A 141 7.33 -2.60 3.92
CA VAL A 141 7.67 -3.96 4.40
C VAL A 141 6.47 -4.49 5.17
N TRP A 142 5.96 -5.66 4.79
CA TRP A 142 4.72 -6.22 5.31
C TRP A 142 4.98 -7.36 6.29
N ASN A 143 4.24 -7.34 7.39
CA ASN A 143 4.09 -8.39 8.39
C ASN A 143 5.36 -8.76 9.16
N GLU A 144 6.36 -7.88 9.16
CA GLU A 144 7.63 -8.11 9.84
C GLU A 144 8.35 -6.80 10.20
N GLU A 145 9.21 -6.89 11.20
CA GLU A 145 10.22 -5.88 11.50
C GLU A 145 11.42 -6.01 10.57
N LEU A 146 12.23 -4.96 10.50
CA LEU A 146 13.48 -5.02 9.77
C LEU A 146 14.50 -5.85 10.54
N ALA A 147 14.79 -7.07 10.05
CA ALA A 147 15.92 -7.86 10.52
C ALA A 147 17.25 -7.12 10.18
N PRO A 148 18.10 -6.77 11.17
CA PRO A 148 19.29 -5.94 10.94
C PRO A 148 20.33 -6.55 9.99
N ASP A 149 20.46 -7.87 10.04
CA ASP A 149 21.40 -8.71 9.29
C ASP A 149 20.90 -9.09 7.88
N ARG A 150 19.59 -8.98 7.64
CA ARG A 150 18.99 -9.21 6.33
C ARG A 150 19.24 -8.04 5.38
N ARG A 151 19.40 -8.34 4.09
CA ARG A 151 19.52 -7.33 3.03
C ARG A 151 18.19 -7.15 2.27
N TYR A 152 18.00 -5.95 1.74
CA TYR A 152 16.80 -5.54 1.02
C TYR A 152 17.22 -5.04 -0.36
N VAL A 153 16.85 -5.79 -1.40
CA VAL A 153 17.10 -5.47 -2.80
C VAL A 153 15.94 -4.61 -3.30
N ILE A 154 16.17 -3.31 -3.40
CA ILE A 154 15.19 -2.32 -3.84
C ILE A 154 15.37 -2.06 -5.34
N ILE A 155 14.37 -2.45 -6.13
CA ILE A 155 14.34 -2.38 -7.59
C ILE A 155 13.50 -1.16 -7.98
N GLY A 156 14.15 -0.06 -8.32
CA GLY A 156 13.51 1.17 -8.79
C GLY A 156 12.97 1.02 -10.20
N VAL A 157 11.72 1.43 -10.42
CA VAL A 157 11.08 1.45 -11.74
C VAL A 157 10.52 2.83 -12.08
N ASP A 158 10.50 3.19 -13.37
CA ASP A 158 9.94 4.44 -13.86
C ASP A 158 8.41 4.39 -14.05
N ALA A 159 7.86 5.44 -14.67
CA ALA A 159 6.44 5.57 -14.98
C ALA A 159 5.92 4.44 -15.89
N ASP A 160 6.76 3.91 -16.77
CA ASP A 160 6.46 2.85 -17.72
C ASP A 160 6.76 1.44 -17.16
N ASP A 161 7.03 1.37 -15.85
CA ASP A 161 7.40 0.15 -15.13
C ASP A 161 8.70 -0.50 -15.64
N THR A 162 9.60 0.31 -16.21
CA THR A 162 10.95 -0.12 -16.61
C THR A 162 11.92 0.04 -15.45
N VAL A 163 12.74 -0.98 -15.19
CA VAL A 163 13.77 -0.95 -14.15
C VAL A 163 14.82 0.09 -14.50
N THR A 164 14.98 1.09 -13.64
CA THR A 164 15.93 2.19 -13.82
C THR A 164 17.20 1.99 -12.98
N LYS A 165 17.05 1.40 -11.79
CA LYS A 165 18.16 1.21 -10.85
C LYS A 165 17.84 0.12 -9.84
N VAL A 166 18.84 -0.65 -9.44
CA VAL A 166 18.75 -1.54 -8.26
C VAL A 166 19.69 -1.04 -7.16
N ARG A 167 19.23 -1.03 -5.91
CA ARG A 167 20.10 -0.79 -4.74
C ARG A 167 19.89 -1.87 -3.69
N VAL A 168 20.99 -2.31 -3.08
CA VAL A 168 20.95 -3.26 -1.96
C VAL A 168 21.35 -2.54 -0.68
N ILE A 169 20.48 -2.59 0.32
CA ILE A 169 20.68 -1.97 1.63
C ILE A 169 20.48 -3.00 2.74
N THR A 170 21.22 -2.89 3.84
CA THR A 170 21.03 -3.76 5.01
C THR A 170 19.81 -3.32 5.81
N GLY A 171 19.23 -4.22 6.61
CA GLY A 171 18.14 -3.86 7.53
C GLY A 171 18.58 -2.86 8.57
N ALA A 172 19.81 -2.95 9.06
CA ALA A 172 20.38 -1.98 10.00
C ALA A 172 20.44 -0.56 9.42
N ASP A 173 20.83 -0.42 8.14
CA ASP A 173 20.87 0.89 7.49
C ASP A 173 19.48 1.37 7.08
N LEU A 174 18.61 0.44 6.66
CA LEU A 174 17.23 0.76 6.31
C LEU A 174 16.42 1.21 7.52
N ALA A 175 16.67 0.65 8.71
CA ALA A 175 16.03 1.05 9.96
C ALA A 175 16.34 2.50 10.36
N LYS A 176 17.49 3.04 9.98
CA LYS A 176 17.84 4.46 10.19
C LYS A 176 16.93 5.41 9.39
N LEU A 177 16.29 4.92 8.33
CA LEU A 177 15.36 5.67 7.48
C LEU A 177 13.90 5.55 7.96
N ASP A 178 13.61 4.66 8.90
CA ASP A 178 12.26 4.53 9.46
C ASP A 178 12.00 5.65 10.47
N THR A 179 11.52 6.78 9.97
CA THR A 179 11.09 7.92 10.80
C THR A 179 9.72 7.69 11.45
N THR A 180 9.00 6.64 11.06
CA THR A 180 7.62 6.40 11.53
C THR A 180 7.59 5.53 12.77
N GLY A 181 8.53 4.58 12.89
CA GLY A 181 8.70 3.67 14.04
C GLY A 181 7.45 2.87 14.41
N THR A 182 6.39 2.92 13.58
CA THR A 182 5.06 2.44 13.94
C THR A 182 4.56 1.51 12.85
N LEU A 183 4.43 0.26 13.24
CA LEU A 183 3.86 -0.79 12.43
C LEU A 183 2.35 -0.54 12.27
N THR A 184 1.94 0.03 11.12
CA THR A 184 0.51 0.32 10.86
C THR A 184 -0.23 -0.98 10.54
N GLN A 185 -1.40 -1.17 11.16
CA GLN A 185 -2.12 -2.44 11.14
C GLN A 185 -3.45 -2.33 10.39
N LYS A 186 -3.86 -3.36 9.66
CA LYS A 186 -5.15 -3.41 8.97
C LYS A 186 -5.81 -4.77 9.03
N TYR A 187 -7.12 -4.77 9.24
CA TYR A 187 -7.96 -5.96 9.12
C TYR A 187 -8.21 -6.28 7.64
N GLN A 188 -8.22 -7.58 7.32
CA GLN A 188 -8.55 -8.06 5.98
C GLN A 188 -9.49 -9.26 6.04
N ALA A 189 -10.35 -9.36 5.03
CA ALA A 189 -11.23 -10.49 4.83
C ALA A 189 -11.22 -10.96 3.38
N ARG A 190 -11.82 -12.11 3.14
CA ARG A 190 -12.01 -12.70 1.81
C ARG A 190 -13.44 -13.12 1.61
N LEU A 191 -13.88 -13.01 0.37
CA LEU A 191 -15.11 -13.65 -0.09
C LEU A 191 -14.76 -14.67 -1.18
N ILE A 192 -15.29 -15.88 -1.03
CA ILE A 192 -15.46 -16.79 -2.18
C ILE A 192 -16.84 -16.49 -2.75
N ARG A 193 -16.88 -16.02 -4.00
CA ARG A 193 -18.13 -15.70 -4.70
C ARG A 193 -18.90 -16.99 -5.00
N GLY A 194 -20.20 -16.97 -4.71
CA GLY A 194 -21.13 -18.04 -5.07
C GLY A 194 -21.77 -17.78 -6.43
N ALA A 195 -22.88 -18.46 -6.73
CA ALA A 195 -23.66 -18.22 -7.94
C ALA A 195 -24.52 -16.93 -7.88
N ASN A 196 -24.79 -16.43 -6.67
CA ASN A 196 -25.60 -15.23 -6.47
C ASN A 196 -24.73 -13.97 -6.58
N HIS A 197 -25.10 -13.09 -7.51
CA HIS A 197 -24.48 -11.79 -7.73
C HIS A 197 -25.01 -10.69 -6.79
N LEU A 198 -26.09 -10.95 -6.08
CA LEU A 198 -26.73 -10.06 -5.13
C LEU A 198 -26.99 -10.82 -3.83
N GLU A 199 -26.55 -10.27 -2.70
CA GLU A 199 -26.76 -10.92 -1.40
C GLU A 199 -26.92 -9.88 -0.27
N LEU A 200 -28.08 -9.88 0.38
CA LEU A 200 -28.29 -9.19 1.65
C LEU A 200 -28.00 -10.19 2.77
N ILE A 201 -26.84 -10.04 3.40
CA ILE A 201 -26.32 -10.98 4.40
C ILE A 201 -27.04 -10.78 5.74
N SER A 202 -27.10 -9.53 6.20
CA SER A 202 -27.88 -9.15 7.38
C SER A 202 -29.31 -8.84 6.97
N PRO A 203 -30.31 -9.63 7.38
CA PRO A 203 -31.70 -9.36 7.01
C PRO A 203 -32.25 -8.08 7.64
N ASN A 204 -31.68 -7.64 8.77
CA ASN A 204 -32.10 -6.47 9.53
C ASN A 204 -30.89 -5.64 9.97
N ASP A 205 -31.12 -4.35 10.23
CA ASP A 205 -30.17 -3.49 10.94
C ASP A 205 -29.96 -3.96 12.40
N THR A 206 -28.88 -3.50 13.02
CA THR A 206 -28.70 -3.63 14.48
C THR A 206 -29.74 -2.81 15.24
N GLU A 207 -29.94 -3.07 16.52
CA GLU A 207 -31.05 -2.50 17.30
C GLU A 207 -31.08 -0.97 17.27
N VAL A 208 -29.91 -0.32 17.43
CA VAL A 208 -29.78 1.15 17.40
C VAL A 208 -30.19 1.71 16.04
N LEU A 209 -29.74 1.10 14.93
CA LEU A 209 -30.11 1.56 13.59
C LEU A 209 -31.54 1.21 13.25
N ALA A 210 -32.05 0.05 13.67
CA ALA A 210 -33.43 -0.35 13.43
C ALA A 210 -34.42 0.63 14.10
N LEU A 211 -34.11 1.10 15.31
CA LEU A 211 -34.87 2.16 15.98
C LEU A 211 -34.74 3.51 15.27
N ALA A 212 -33.55 3.81 14.72
CA ALA A 212 -33.27 5.07 14.06
C ALA A 212 -33.75 5.18 12.60
N SER A 213 -34.00 4.03 11.98
CA SER A 213 -34.45 3.91 10.60
C SER A 213 -35.91 4.32 10.45
N SER A 214 -36.21 4.98 9.34
CA SER A 214 -37.59 5.30 8.99
C SER A 214 -38.14 4.27 8.01
N ASN A 215 -39.30 3.70 8.32
CA ASN A 215 -40.09 2.91 7.37
C ASN A 215 -40.87 3.78 6.36
N LEU A 216 -40.84 5.11 6.53
CA LEU A 216 -41.44 6.06 5.60
C LEU A 216 -40.44 6.41 4.48
N ALA A 217 -40.95 6.92 3.36
CA ALA A 217 -40.11 7.37 2.25
C ALA A 217 -39.17 8.50 2.70
N VAL A 218 -37.90 8.16 2.97
CA VAL A 218 -36.85 9.12 3.28
C VAL A 218 -36.40 9.78 1.97
N THR A 219 -36.40 11.12 1.97
CA THR A 219 -35.82 11.92 0.88
C THR A 219 -34.45 12.43 1.32
N LEU A 220 -33.41 12.09 0.55
CA LEU A 220 -32.02 12.50 0.82
C LEU A 220 -31.58 13.72 -0.01
N SER A 221 -32.47 14.26 -0.84
CA SER A 221 -32.22 15.51 -1.56
C SER A 221 -32.08 16.67 -0.56
N GLY A 222 -31.09 17.52 -0.77
CA GLY A 222 -30.69 18.61 0.13
C GLY A 222 -29.83 18.19 1.33
N ILE A 223 -29.59 16.89 1.56
CA ILE A 223 -28.76 16.37 2.66
C ILE A 223 -27.35 16.07 2.14
N SER A 224 -26.31 16.32 2.94
CA SER A 224 -24.95 15.92 2.59
C SER A 224 -24.69 14.46 2.99
N PRO A 225 -24.05 13.63 2.15
CA PRO A 225 -23.67 12.27 2.54
C PRO A 225 -22.65 12.24 3.69
N THR A 226 -21.92 13.35 3.92
CA THR A 226 -20.94 13.52 5.01
C THR A 226 -21.55 14.07 6.30
N ASP A 227 -22.82 14.48 6.30
CA ASP A 227 -23.48 14.98 7.52
C ASP A 227 -23.56 13.86 8.57
N ALA A 228 -23.72 14.25 9.85
CA ALA A 228 -23.99 13.27 10.89
C ALA A 228 -25.28 12.48 10.59
N PRO A 229 -25.35 11.19 10.95
CA PRO A 229 -26.60 10.45 10.86
C PRO A 229 -27.63 11.08 11.80
N SER A 230 -28.89 11.08 11.39
CA SER A 230 -29.98 11.59 12.23
C SER A 230 -31.20 10.68 12.21
N GLU A 231 -31.99 10.77 13.27
CA GLU A 231 -33.23 10.01 13.41
C GLU A 231 -34.18 10.29 12.24
N LYS A 232 -34.86 9.25 11.75
CA LYS A 232 -35.83 9.33 10.64
C LYS A 232 -35.25 9.68 9.27
N GLN A 233 -33.94 9.92 9.17
CA GLN A 233 -33.23 10.09 7.89
C GLN A 233 -32.41 8.86 7.51
N LEU A 234 -32.29 7.87 8.40
CA LEU A 234 -31.66 6.59 8.07
C LEU A 234 -32.63 5.72 7.27
N LEU A 235 -32.13 5.25 6.12
CA LEU A 235 -32.78 4.19 5.36
C LEU A 235 -32.57 2.85 6.08
N PRO A 236 -33.57 1.96 6.12
CA PRO A 236 -33.35 0.59 6.58
C PRO A 236 -32.44 -0.16 5.61
N ILE A 237 -31.69 -1.14 6.11
CA ILE A 237 -30.70 -1.90 5.33
C ILE A 237 -31.31 -2.54 4.08
N SER A 238 -32.57 -2.98 4.14
CA SER A 238 -33.31 -3.53 3.00
C SER A 238 -33.58 -2.49 1.91
N ALA A 239 -33.84 -1.23 2.27
CA ALA A 239 -34.01 -0.14 1.31
C ALA A 239 -32.67 0.25 0.68
N ILE A 240 -31.58 0.27 1.46
CA ILE A 240 -30.23 0.46 0.93
C ILE A 240 -29.91 -0.65 -0.06
N PHE A 241 -30.14 -1.92 0.31
CA PHE A 241 -29.92 -3.06 -0.57
C PHE A 241 -30.67 -2.93 -1.89
N SER A 242 -31.96 -2.61 -1.84
CA SER A 242 -32.79 -2.44 -3.02
C SER A 242 -32.27 -1.35 -3.95
N LYS A 243 -31.93 -0.17 -3.39
CA LYS A 243 -31.38 0.96 -4.15
C LYS A 243 -30.04 0.63 -4.78
N LEU A 244 -29.11 0.04 -4.02
CA LEU A 244 -27.76 -0.24 -4.48
C LEU A 244 -27.65 -1.46 -5.41
N SER A 245 -28.62 -2.37 -5.36
CA SER A 245 -28.70 -3.49 -6.31
C SER A 245 -28.83 -3.02 -7.76
N SER A 246 -29.36 -1.82 -7.99
CA SER A 246 -29.44 -1.21 -9.34
C SER A 246 -28.09 -0.88 -9.97
N LEU A 247 -27.00 -0.90 -9.17
CA LEU A 247 -25.64 -0.63 -9.66
C LEU A 247 -24.98 -1.84 -10.32
N ILE A 248 -25.55 -3.04 -10.21
CA ILE A 248 -25.05 -4.22 -10.92
C ILE A 248 -25.04 -3.97 -12.43
N SER A 249 -23.99 -4.42 -13.11
CA SER A 249 -23.73 -4.19 -14.55
C SER A 249 -23.48 -2.74 -14.95
N MET A 250 -23.45 -1.78 -14.00
CA MET A 250 -22.95 -0.45 -14.30
C MET A 250 -21.44 -0.48 -14.52
N SER A 251 -20.98 0.40 -15.40
CA SER A 251 -19.58 0.52 -15.77
C SER A 251 -19.08 1.95 -15.67
N PHE A 252 -17.80 2.10 -15.37
CA PHE A 252 -17.10 3.39 -15.38
C PHE A 252 -15.67 3.22 -15.93
N PRO A 253 -15.05 4.29 -16.45
CA PRO A 253 -13.69 4.22 -17.00
C PRO A 253 -12.68 3.75 -15.94
N ASP A 254 -11.79 2.85 -16.33
CA ASP A 254 -10.62 2.50 -15.54
C ASP A 254 -9.55 3.57 -15.75
N ILE A 255 -9.41 4.44 -14.75
CA ILE A 255 -8.38 5.48 -14.69
C ILE A 255 -6.97 4.94 -14.40
N GLY A 256 -6.81 3.62 -14.38
CA GLY A 256 -5.53 2.91 -14.44
C GLY A 256 -5.41 1.83 -13.38
N ILE A 257 -4.65 0.77 -13.70
CA ILE A 257 -4.48 -0.43 -12.86
C ILE A 257 -3.97 -0.08 -11.45
N THR A 258 -3.18 0.98 -11.29
CA THR A 258 -2.61 1.44 -10.00
C THR A 258 -3.48 2.44 -9.25
N GLN A 259 -4.64 2.83 -9.78
CA GLN A 259 -5.49 3.91 -9.28
C GLN A 259 -6.72 3.38 -8.52
N GLU A 260 -6.52 2.41 -7.62
CA GLU A 260 -7.62 1.78 -6.85
C GLU A 260 -8.44 2.78 -6.03
N ARG A 261 -7.78 3.72 -5.35
CA ARG A 261 -8.45 4.79 -4.57
C ARG A 261 -9.40 5.62 -5.44
N ASN A 262 -8.93 5.90 -6.63
CA ASN A 262 -9.57 6.71 -7.64
C ASN A 262 -10.80 5.98 -8.22
N ARG A 263 -10.71 4.65 -8.44
CA ARG A 263 -11.88 3.80 -8.78
C ARG A 263 -12.91 3.75 -7.65
N GLY A 264 -12.45 3.72 -6.40
CA GLY A 264 -13.32 3.78 -5.22
C GLY A 264 -14.17 5.05 -5.17
N ALA A 265 -13.60 6.21 -5.52
CA ALA A 265 -14.32 7.48 -5.57
C ALA A 265 -15.45 7.48 -6.62
N GLU A 266 -15.23 6.90 -7.80
CA GLU A 266 -16.27 6.77 -8.83
C GLU A 266 -17.43 5.86 -8.36
N LEU A 267 -17.12 4.73 -7.70
CA LEU A 267 -18.15 3.89 -7.09
C LEU A 267 -18.92 4.67 -6.01
N HIS A 268 -18.22 5.39 -5.13
CA HIS A 268 -18.87 6.16 -4.06
C HIS A 268 -19.82 7.22 -4.63
N LYS A 269 -19.46 7.86 -5.76
CA LYS A 269 -20.36 8.77 -6.48
C LYS A 269 -21.63 8.06 -7.00
N LEU A 270 -21.49 6.86 -7.55
CA LEU A 270 -22.64 6.04 -7.98
C LEU A 270 -23.54 5.65 -6.81
N VAL A 271 -22.95 5.27 -5.67
CA VAL A 271 -23.66 4.94 -4.43
C VAL A 271 -24.45 6.15 -3.93
N CYS A 272 -23.84 7.34 -3.82
CA CYS A 272 -24.54 8.55 -3.38
C CYS A 272 -25.77 8.84 -4.25
N LYS A 273 -25.60 8.77 -5.58
CA LYS A 273 -26.69 8.99 -6.54
C LYS A 273 -27.80 7.94 -6.38
N ALA A 274 -27.46 6.66 -6.24
CA ALA A 274 -28.44 5.58 -6.09
C ALA A 274 -29.24 5.68 -4.79
N LEU A 275 -28.60 6.14 -3.70
CA LEU A 275 -29.29 6.39 -2.44
C LEU A 275 -30.31 7.53 -2.54
N GLY A 276 -29.99 8.55 -3.35
CA GLY A 276 -30.86 9.70 -3.63
C GLY A 276 -30.29 11.04 -3.15
N TYR A 277 -28.98 11.13 -2.94
CA TYR A 277 -28.30 12.39 -2.67
C TYR A 277 -28.14 13.20 -3.95
N ASP A 278 -28.18 14.53 -3.83
CA ASP A 278 -27.97 15.43 -4.98
C ASP A 278 -26.51 15.44 -5.45
N ASN A 279 -25.58 15.24 -4.52
CA ASN A 279 -24.14 15.37 -4.77
C ASN A 279 -23.33 14.29 -4.05
N TYR A 280 -22.17 13.98 -4.61
CA TYR A 280 -21.12 13.22 -3.93
C TYR A 280 -20.25 14.17 -3.09
N LYS A 281 -19.95 13.77 -1.86
CA LYS A 281 -18.96 14.40 -0.99
C LYS A 281 -18.26 13.33 -0.16
N ASP A 282 -16.98 13.54 0.09
CA ASP A 282 -16.12 12.67 0.88
C ASP A 282 -15.18 13.57 1.69
N ASN A 283 -15.15 13.38 3.01
CA ASN A 283 -14.29 14.12 3.93
C ASN A 283 -13.12 13.26 4.45
N GLY A 284 -12.95 12.04 3.92
CA GLY A 284 -11.94 11.06 4.31
C GLY A 284 -12.18 10.42 5.68
N GLN A 285 -13.35 10.62 6.28
CA GLN A 285 -13.73 10.01 7.55
C GLN A 285 -14.46 8.70 7.33
N PHE A 286 -14.36 7.81 8.33
CA PHE A 286 -15.14 6.59 8.37
C PHE A 286 -16.49 6.85 9.07
N PRO A 287 -17.61 6.32 8.58
CA PRO A 287 -17.75 5.56 7.32
C PRO A 287 -17.90 6.47 6.09
N ASP A 288 -17.65 5.92 4.90
CA ASP A 288 -17.68 6.67 3.62
C ASP A 288 -18.95 7.54 3.44
N VAL A 289 -20.14 6.98 3.69
CA VAL A 289 -21.42 7.72 3.72
C VAL A 289 -21.86 7.85 5.18
N ASN A 290 -21.27 8.82 5.88
CA ASN A 290 -21.50 9.07 7.31
C ASN A 290 -22.98 9.21 7.67
N ASN A 291 -23.76 9.97 6.88
CA ASN A 291 -25.18 10.18 7.14
C ASN A 291 -26.00 8.88 7.14
N GLN A 292 -25.54 7.84 6.44
CA GLN A 292 -26.19 6.52 6.40
C GLN A 292 -25.41 5.45 7.14
N LEU A 293 -24.36 5.78 7.90
CA LEU A 293 -23.51 4.79 8.56
C LEU A 293 -23.14 3.63 7.62
N LEU A 294 -22.68 3.97 6.40
CA LEU A 294 -22.44 3.01 5.32
C LEU A 294 -21.02 3.15 4.79
N GLU A 295 -20.22 2.10 4.94
CA GLU A 295 -18.90 1.94 4.35
C GLU A 295 -19.01 1.28 2.98
N VAL A 296 -18.30 1.80 1.97
CA VAL A 296 -18.39 1.35 0.58
C VAL A 296 -17.04 0.80 0.13
N LYS A 297 -17.00 -0.44 -0.34
CA LYS A 297 -15.76 -1.03 -0.87
C LYS A 297 -15.94 -1.61 -2.26
N LEU A 298 -15.09 -1.17 -3.17
CA LEU A 298 -14.91 -1.78 -4.49
C LEU A 298 -13.79 -2.82 -4.43
N GLN A 299 -14.03 -3.99 -5.02
CA GLN A 299 -13.07 -5.09 -5.06
C GLN A 299 -12.91 -5.63 -6.47
N THR A 300 -11.67 -5.62 -6.98
CA THR A 300 -11.30 -6.32 -8.22
C THR A 300 -10.53 -7.62 -7.95
N SER A 301 -10.37 -7.96 -6.66
CA SER A 301 -9.72 -9.16 -6.17
C SER A 301 -10.57 -9.81 -5.07
N THR A 302 -10.23 -11.03 -4.65
CA THR A 302 -10.96 -11.74 -3.58
C THR A 302 -10.68 -11.20 -2.16
N THR A 303 -9.67 -10.34 -2.00
CA THR A 303 -9.24 -9.80 -0.69
C THR A 303 -9.85 -8.42 -0.47
N ILE A 304 -10.40 -8.19 0.72
CA ILE A 304 -11.07 -6.96 1.14
C ILE A 304 -10.23 -6.32 2.26
N ASP A 305 -9.82 -5.06 2.08
CA ASP A 305 -9.17 -4.25 3.13
C ASP A 305 -10.24 -3.56 4.00
N LEU A 306 -10.25 -3.84 5.30
CA LEU A 306 -11.24 -3.36 6.27
C LEU A 306 -10.76 -2.18 7.10
N GLY A 307 -9.52 -1.71 6.90
CA GLY A 307 -8.96 -0.59 7.67
C GLY A 307 -8.47 -0.97 9.07
N LEU A 308 -8.41 0.03 9.95
CA LEU A 308 -7.74 -0.08 11.27
C LEU A 308 -8.58 -0.79 12.34
N VAL A 309 -9.91 -0.79 12.20
CA VAL A 309 -10.86 -1.33 13.19
C VAL A 309 -11.63 -2.48 12.54
N SER A 310 -11.85 -3.55 13.31
CA SER A 310 -12.62 -4.70 12.84
C SER A 310 -14.11 -4.34 12.67
N PRO A 311 -14.79 -4.79 11.59
CA PRO A 311 -16.21 -4.54 11.38
C PRO A 311 -17.12 -4.96 12.54
N ASP A 312 -16.80 -6.05 13.24
CA ASP A 312 -17.58 -6.59 14.37
C ASP A 312 -17.24 -5.93 15.72
N SER A 313 -16.38 -4.91 15.74
CA SER A 313 -15.96 -4.25 16.97
C SER A 313 -17.13 -3.52 17.67
N GLU A 314 -17.27 -3.75 18.97
CA GLU A 314 -18.23 -3.02 19.81
C GLU A 314 -17.71 -1.65 20.29
N ALA A 315 -16.52 -1.24 19.84
CA ALA A 315 -15.99 0.09 20.14
C ALA A 315 -16.94 1.17 19.60
N LYS A 316 -17.06 2.26 20.37
CA LYS A 316 -17.95 3.38 20.04
C LYS A 316 -17.34 4.23 18.93
N LEU A 317 -18.18 4.69 18.01
CA LEU A 317 -17.84 5.75 17.08
C LEU A 317 -17.86 7.10 17.78
N ASP A 318 -17.03 8.02 17.30
CA ASP A 318 -17.03 9.42 17.74
C ASP A 318 -18.16 10.19 17.05
N LEU A 319 -19.40 9.86 17.42
CA LEU A 319 -20.63 10.42 16.87
C LEU A 319 -21.59 10.78 18.01
N GLU A 320 -22.53 11.68 17.72
CA GLU A 320 -23.67 11.91 18.60
C GLU A 320 -24.51 10.64 18.74
N LYS A 321 -25.20 10.53 19.88
CA LYS A 321 -26.07 9.39 20.15
C LYS A 321 -27.27 9.39 19.21
N LEU A 322 -27.69 8.19 18.80
CA LEU A 322 -28.95 7.97 18.09
C LEU A 322 -29.90 7.26 19.05
N PHE A 323 -31.13 7.77 19.24
CA PHE A 323 -32.11 7.18 20.16
C PHE A 323 -31.57 6.92 21.59
N ASN A 324 -30.73 7.84 22.09
CA ASN A 324 -30.03 7.78 23.40
C ASN A 324 -28.91 6.74 23.54
N ASP A 325 -28.64 5.94 22.51
CA ASP A 325 -27.56 4.96 22.49
C ASP A 325 -26.36 5.42 21.65
N ASN A 326 -25.19 4.88 21.99
CA ASN A 326 -23.98 5.15 21.22
C ASN A 326 -23.95 4.23 19.99
N VAL A 327 -23.59 4.79 18.84
CA VAL A 327 -23.30 4.00 17.64
C VAL A 327 -21.92 3.36 17.79
N ARG A 328 -21.81 2.08 17.44
CA ARG A 328 -20.54 1.32 17.46
C ARG A 328 -20.09 0.98 16.05
N HIS A 329 -18.85 0.52 15.91
CA HIS A 329 -18.34 0.03 14.63
C HIS A 329 -19.17 -1.13 14.06
N CYS A 330 -19.64 -2.05 14.91
CA CYS A 330 -20.50 -3.16 14.51
C CYS A 330 -21.91 -2.75 14.06
N ASP A 331 -22.31 -1.51 14.31
CA ASP A 331 -23.57 -0.95 13.85
C ASP A 331 -23.45 -0.36 12.43
N VAL A 332 -22.23 -0.11 11.91
CA VAL A 332 -22.00 0.37 10.53
C VAL A 332 -22.33 -0.72 9.52
N ARG A 333 -22.94 -0.33 8.39
CA ARG A 333 -23.23 -1.23 7.28
C ARG A 333 -22.10 -1.21 6.25
N TYR A 334 -21.86 -2.35 5.61
CA TYR A 334 -20.79 -2.52 4.62
C TYR A 334 -21.38 -2.92 3.27
N ALA A 335 -21.32 -2.00 2.30
CA ALA A 335 -21.66 -2.26 0.90
C ALA A 335 -20.39 -2.68 0.13
N ILE A 336 -20.28 -3.98 -0.14
CA ILE A 336 -19.13 -4.57 -0.83
C ILE A 336 -19.51 -4.88 -2.28
N PHE A 337 -18.85 -4.21 -3.21
CA PHE A 337 -19.03 -4.40 -4.65
C PHE A 337 -17.82 -5.12 -5.23
N PHE A 338 -18.06 -6.16 -6.03
CA PHE A 338 -17.04 -6.76 -6.87
C PHE A 338 -17.18 -6.24 -8.30
N ALA A 339 -16.04 -6.07 -8.96
CA ALA A 339 -16.00 -5.63 -10.34
C ALA A 339 -14.92 -6.35 -11.14
N GLU A 340 -15.15 -6.43 -12.44
CA GLU A 340 -14.17 -6.88 -13.42
C GLU A 340 -13.67 -5.69 -14.23
N THR A 341 -12.36 -5.65 -14.49
CA THR A 341 -11.77 -4.70 -15.42
C THR A 341 -11.53 -5.39 -16.76
N LYS A 342 -12.14 -4.87 -17.84
CA LYS A 342 -11.89 -5.30 -19.23
C LYS A 342 -11.71 -4.08 -20.12
N SER A 343 -10.65 -4.07 -20.93
CA SER A 343 -10.38 -3.03 -21.94
C SER A 343 -10.49 -1.58 -21.41
N GLY A 344 -9.97 -1.32 -20.20
CA GLY A 344 -10.01 0.02 -19.61
C GLY A 344 -11.37 0.43 -19.04
N VAL A 345 -12.27 -0.53 -18.81
CA VAL A 345 -13.60 -0.30 -18.21
C VAL A 345 -13.76 -1.21 -17.00
N VAL A 346 -14.17 -0.63 -15.87
CA VAL A 346 -14.56 -1.35 -14.66
C VAL A 346 -16.06 -1.60 -14.71
N THR A 347 -16.50 -2.85 -14.58
CA THR A 347 -17.93 -3.23 -14.56
C THR A 347 -18.26 -3.94 -13.26
N ILE A 348 -19.28 -3.45 -12.54
CA ILE A 348 -19.74 -4.03 -11.28
C ILE A 348 -20.46 -5.36 -11.58
N THR A 349 -19.98 -6.45 -10.98
CA THR A 349 -20.50 -7.81 -11.22
C THR A 349 -21.29 -8.37 -10.05
N ASP A 350 -20.91 -8.02 -8.82
CA ASP A 350 -21.55 -8.57 -7.62
C ASP A 350 -21.70 -7.48 -6.54
N PHE A 351 -22.73 -7.58 -5.72
CA PHE A 351 -22.99 -6.67 -4.60
C PHE A 351 -23.49 -7.44 -3.37
N TYR A 352 -22.84 -7.17 -2.25
CA TYR A 352 -23.11 -7.75 -0.95
C TYR A 352 -23.35 -6.63 0.07
N LEU A 353 -24.37 -6.76 0.91
CA LEU A 353 -24.65 -5.83 2.00
C LEU A 353 -24.78 -6.56 3.33
N THR A 354 -24.13 -6.06 4.36
CA THR A 354 -24.13 -6.63 5.71
C THR A 354 -24.02 -5.51 6.75
N THR A 355 -24.44 -5.78 7.99
CA THR A 355 -23.97 -5.01 9.16
C THR A 355 -22.54 -5.41 9.51
N GLY A 356 -21.84 -4.55 10.24
CA GLY A 356 -20.52 -4.85 10.79
C GLY A 356 -20.56 -6.05 11.73
N ARG A 357 -21.62 -6.15 12.54
CA ARG A 357 -21.90 -7.28 13.45
C ARG A 357 -21.89 -8.63 12.73
N ASP A 358 -22.58 -8.75 11.60
CA ASP A 358 -22.67 -10.02 10.87
C ASP A 358 -21.60 -10.17 9.79
N PHE A 359 -20.65 -9.24 9.66
CA PHE A 359 -19.70 -9.20 8.56
C PHE A 359 -18.97 -10.54 8.38
N PHE A 360 -18.44 -11.11 9.47
CA PHE A 360 -17.69 -12.35 9.41
C PHE A 360 -18.56 -13.62 9.32
N SER A 361 -19.90 -13.50 9.30
CA SER A 361 -20.79 -14.63 8.99
C SER A 361 -20.66 -15.09 7.54
N ARG A 362 -20.31 -14.15 6.64
CA ARG A 362 -20.18 -14.38 5.20
C ARG A 362 -18.77 -14.17 4.66
N PHE A 363 -18.05 -13.19 5.20
CA PHE A 363 -16.69 -12.87 4.80
C PHE A 363 -15.70 -13.60 5.72
N THR A 364 -14.85 -14.46 5.15
CA THR A 364 -13.84 -15.17 5.95
C THR A 364 -12.73 -14.21 6.31
N GLN A 365 -12.55 -13.93 7.61
CA GLN A 365 -11.37 -13.20 8.09
C GLN A 365 -10.10 -13.98 7.75
N PHE A 366 -9.03 -13.29 7.36
CA PHE A 366 -7.76 -13.97 7.09
C PHE A 366 -7.21 -14.65 8.35
N GLY A 367 -7.08 -15.98 8.32
CA GLY A 367 -6.41 -16.77 9.35
C GLY A 367 -4.89 -16.80 9.17
N GLY A 368 -4.14 -16.77 10.28
CA GLY A 368 -2.68 -16.70 10.32
C GLY A 368 -2.22 -15.41 10.99
N ASN A 369 -2.33 -14.29 10.28
CA ASN A 369 -2.27 -12.94 10.85
C ASN A 369 -3.60 -12.25 10.54
N VAL A 370 -4.55 -12.31 11.48
CA VAL A 370 -5.85 -11.60 11.49
C VAL A 370 -5.72 -10.10 11.15
N LEU A 371 -4.50 -9.61 11.34
CA LEU A 371 -4.09 -8.23 11.26
C LEU A 371 -2.82 -8.15 10.41
N ASN A 372 -2.92 -7.54 9.23
CA ASN A 372 -1.73 -7.28 8.42
C ASN A 372 -1.07 -6.01 8.91
N LYS A 373 0.23 -6.10 9.10
CA LYS A 373 1.07 -5.05 9.65
C LYS A 373 2.00 -4.55 8.56
N LYS A 374 2.31 -3.26 8.49
CA LYS A 374 3.31 -2.73 7.56
C LYS A 374 4.15 -1.64 8.19
N ILE A 375 5.44 -1.68 7.88
CA ILE A 375 6.37 -0.59 8.11
C ILE A 375 6.43 0.23 6.82
N GLN A 376 6.30 1.55 6.93
CA GLN A 376 6.45 2.48 5.82
C GLN A 376 7.72 3.30 6.00
N ILE A 377 8.63 3.19 5.05
CA ILE A 377 9.95 3.82 5.13
C ILE A 377 10.07 4.82 3.99
N GLY A 378 10.23 6.09 4.36
CA GLY A 378 10.50 7.17 3.40
C GLY A 378 11.94 7.07 2.91
N LEU A 379 12.13 6.64 1.67
CA LEU A 379 13.46 6.64 1.05
C LEU A 379 13.87 8.09 0.72
N PRO A 380 15.12 8.50 0.97
CA PRO A 380 15.57 9.86 0.75
C PRO A 380 15.43 10.30 -0.72
N LYS A 381 15.30 11.61 -0.96
CA LYS A 381 15.38 12.15 -2.32
C LYS A 381 16.73 11.79 -2.92
N GLY A 382 16.73 11.29 -4.15
CA GLY A 382 17.96 10.80 -4.78
C GLY A 382 18.38 9.40 -4.36
N PHE A 383 17.55 8.64 -3.63
CA PHE A 383 17.87 7.25 -3.28
C PHE A 383 18.26 6.40 -4.50
N PHE A 384 17.79 6.67 -5.71
CA PHE A 384 18.23 5.96 -6.92
C PHE A 384 19.27 6.73 -7.77
N LEU A 385 19.68 7.94 -7.35
CA LEU A 385 20.59 8.82 -8.08
C LEU A 385 22.04 8.73 -7.60
N ASP A 386 22.29 8.24 -6.37
CA ASP A 386 23.65 8.11 -5.85
C ASP A 386 24.46 7.10 -6.68
N THR A 387 25.65 7.50 -7.11
CA THR A 387 26.69 6.61 -7.63
C THR A 387 27.28 5.78 -6.48
N ILE A 388 27.76 4.57 -6.82
CA ILE A 388 28.30 3.55 -5.91
C ILE A 388 29.34 4.14 -4.97
#